data_AF-A0A0E9LZK8-F1
#
_entry.id   AF-A0A0E9LZK8-F1
#
_cell.length_a   1.000
_cell.length_b   1.000
_cell.length_c   1.000
_cell.angle_alpha   90.00
_cell.angle_beta   90.00
_cell.angle_gamma   90.00
#
_symmetry.space_group_name_H-M   'P 1'
#
loop_
_entity.id
_entity.type
_entity.pdbx_description
1 polymer ?
#
loop_
_entity_poly.entity_id
_entity_poly.type
_entity_poly.pdbx_seq_one_letter_code
_entity_poly.pdbx_strand_id
1 'polypeptide(L)'
;MNNFTTLGRILFAIPFGLFGINHLFLYDWYVGNFTSFLPIGPFSVITTGIIMILVSISIITKKYITLSTQVLAVMLFIFIAAIHVPHLINGEDTTMVTITLLKDISLIGGSLMISGMCSREDNQNTTTKN
;
A
#
# COMPACT_ATOMS: atom_id res chain seq x y z
N MET A 1 13.23 -6.88 -16.57
CA MET A 1 13.59 -7.19 -15.16
C MET A 1 14.40 -8.48 -15.06
N ASN A 2 15.44 -8.51 -14.21
CA ASN A 2 16.16 -9.75 -13.86
C ASN A 2 15.40 -10.58 -12.79
N ASN A 3 15.95 -11.72 -12.40
CA ASN A 3 15.34 -12.62 -11.41
C ASN A 3 15.17 -11.97 -10.03
N PHE A 4 16.16 -11.21 -9.56
CA PHE A 4 16.09 -10.51 -8.26
C PHE A 4 15.02 -9.42 -8.23
N THR A 5 14.92 -8.61 -9.29
CA THR A 5 13.89 -7.59 -9.42
C THR A 5 12.50 -8.21 -9.47
N THR A 6 12.35 -9.35 -10.12
CA THR A 6 11.07 -10.08 -10.16
C THR A 6 10.70 -10.64 -8.79
N LEU A 7 11.65 -11.28 -8.11
CA LEU A 7 11.45 -11.81 -6.78
C LEU A 7 11.10 -10.70 -5.77
N GLY A 8 11.85 -9.60 -5.76
CA GLY A 8 11.58 -8.44 -4.90
C GLY A 8 10.21 -7.84 -5.14
N ARG A 9 9.80 -7.69 -6.40
CA ARG A 9 8.45 -7.20 -6.76
C ARG A 9 7.35 -8.12 -6.22
N ILE A 10 7.51 -9.44 -6.33
CA ILE A 10 6.53 -10.41 -5.84
C ILE A 10 6.48 -10.41 -4.31
N LEU A 11 7.63 -10.45 -3.65
CA LEU A 11 7.72 -10.38 -2.18
C LEU A 11 7.13 -9.09 -1.62
N PHE A 12 7.28 -7.97 -2.34
CA PHE A 12 6.64 -6.71 -1.99
C PHE A 12 5.10 -6.79 -2.09
N ALA A 13 4.57 -7.47 -3.11
CA ALA A 13 3.14 -7.52 -3.37
C ALA A 13 2.36 -8.44 -2.43
N ILE A 14 2.95 -9.57 -2.00
CA ILE A 14 2.26 -10.60 -1.21
C ILE A 14 1.65 -10.03 0.09
N PRO A 15 2.39 -9.26 0.92
CA PRO A 15 1.84 -8.70 2.15
C PRO A 15 0.59 -7.85 1.92
N PHE A 16 0.49 -7.08 0.83
CA PHE A 16 -0.69 -6.28 0.54
C PHE A 16 -1.93 -7.12 0.22
N GLY A 17 -1.75 -8.26 -0.47
CA GLY A 17 -2.85 -9.21 -0.66
C GLY A 17 -3.38 -9.73 0.67
N LEU A 18 -2.47 -10.10 1.58
CA LEU A 18 -2.82 -10.58 2.92
C LEU A 18 -3.43 -9.49 3.79
N PHE A 19 -2.87 -8.27 3.81
CA PHE A 19 -3.42 -7.14 4.54
C PHE A 19 -4.81 -6.78 4.02
N GLY A 20 -5.03 -6.85 2.70
CA GLY A 20 -6.33 -6.58 2.11
C GLY A 20 -7.38 -7.61 2.52
N ILE A 21 -7.05 -8.90 2.50
CA ILE A 21 -7.92 -9.96 3.03
C ILE A 21 -8.20 -9.73 4.52
N ASN A 22 -7.16 -9.39 5.29
CA ASN A 22 -7.28 -9.12 6.72
C ASN A 22 -8.24 -7.95 7.01
N HIS A 23 -8.24 -6.87 6.21
CA HIS A 23 -9.20 -5.77 6.35
C HIS A 23 -10.65 -6.20 6.17
N LEU A 24 -10.91 -7.18 5.30
CA LEU A 24 -12.26 -7.69 5.07
C LEU A 24 -12.69 -8.68 6.14
N PHE A 25 -11.79 -9.56 6.58
CA PHE A 25 -12.08 -10.60 7.58
C PHE A 25 -12.12 -10.06 9.01
N LEU A 26 -11.29 -9.08 9.33
CA LEU A 26 -11.24 -8.43 10.64
C LEU A 26 -11.97 -7.07 10.62
N TYR A 27 -12.96 -6.91 9.75
CA TYR A 27 -13.68 -5.65 9.57
C TYR A 27 -14.15 -5.04 10.90
N ASP A 28 -14.80 -5.81 11.76
CA ASP A 28 -15.30 -5.34 13.05
C ASP A 28 -14.17 -4.88 13.99
N TRP A 29 -13.02 -5.56 13.93
CA TRP A 29 -11.84 -5.14 14.68
C TRP A 29 -11.34 -3.79 14.19
N TYR A 30 -11.20 -3.60 12.87
CA TYR A 30 -10.77 -2.30 12.34
C TYR A 30 -11.76 -1.21 12.72
N VAL A 31 -13.05 -1.40 12.44
CA VAL A 31 -14.11 -0.41 12.76
C VAL A 31 -14.15 -0.06 14.25
N GLY A 32 -13.98 -1.04 15.14
CA GLY A 32 -13.94 -0.81 16.59
C GLY A 32 -12.70 -0.05 17.07
N ASN A 33 -11.60 -0.09 16.30
CA ASN A 33 -10.36 0.65 16.58
C ASN A 33 -10.27 1.98 15.80
N PHE A 34 -11.26 2.33 14.98
CA PHE A 34 -11.30 3.63 14.33
C PHE A 34 -11.59 4.71 15.37
N THR A 35 -10.59 5.54 15.65
CA THR A 35 -10.83 6.89 16.13
C THR A 35 -11.37 7.70 14.94
N SER A 36 -12.44 8.49 15.18
CA SER A 36 -13.37 9.11 14.22
C SER A 36 -12.77 10.02 13.10
N PHE A 37 -11.48 9.97 12.78
CA PHE A 37 -10.79 10.96 11.95
C PHE A 37 -10.93 10.78 10.43
N LEU A 38 -11.36 9.60 9.94
CA LEU A 38 -11.63 9.41 8.51
C LEU A 38 -13.12 9.67 8.20
N PRO A 39 -13.47 10.73 7.44
CA PRO A 39 -14.85 11.16 7.22
C PRO A 39 -15.73 10.15 6.46
N ILE A 40 -15.12 9.08 5.94
CA ILE A 40 -15.75 8.03 5.14
C ILE A 40 -16.21 6.85 6.02
N GLY A 41 -15.80 6.80 7.30
CA GLY A 41 -16.26 5.82 8.27
C GLY A 41 -15.96 4.37 7.87
N PRO A 42 -16.79 3.39 8.29
CA PRO A 42 -16.53 1.96 8.07
C PRO A 42 -16.33 1.55 6.60
N PHE A 43 -16.88 2.33 5.66
CA PHE A 43 -16.69 2.11 4.23
C PHE A 43 -15.22 2.19 3.79
N SER A 44 -14.39 2.95 4.51
CA SER A 44 -12.95 3.04 4.21
C SER A 44 -12.23 1.71 4.45
N VAL A 45 -12.68 0.88 5.40
CA VAL A 45 -12.05 -0.42 5.70
C VAL A 45 -12.21 -1.38 4.53
N ILE A 46 -13.44 -1.52 4.04
CA ILE A 46 -13.77 -2.39 2.90
C ILE A 46 -13.03 -1.92 1.65
N THR A 47 -13.11 -0.61 1.38
CA THR A 47 -12.46 0.00 0.22
C THR A 47 -10.95 -0.19 0.25
N THR A 48 -10.32 0.04 1.39
CA THR A 48 -8.89 -0.20 1.62
C THR A 48 -8.52 -1.66 1.35
N GLY A 49 -9.30 -2.60 1.89
CA GLY A 49 -9.10 -4.02 1.69
C GLY A 49 -9.11 -4.42 0.21
N ILE A 50 -10.12 -3.95 -0.52
CA ILE A 50 -10.26 -4.20 -1.97
C ILE A 50 -9.10 -3.59 -2.75
N ILE A 51 -8.74 -2.33 -2.48
CA ILE A 51 -7.63 -1.65 -3.17
C ILE A 51 -6.33 -2.42 -2.97
N MET A 52 -6.02 -2.85 -1.74
CA MET A 52 -4.78 -3.60 -1.48
C MET A 52 -4.72 -4.94 -2.22
N ILE A 53 -5.84 -5.67 -2.29
CA ILE A 53 -5.92 -6.92 -3.06
C ILE A 53 -5.70 -6.64 -4.56
N LEU A 54 -6.38 -5.65 -5.13
CA LEU A 54 -6.26 -5.30 -6.54
C LEU A 54 -4.84 -4.84 -6.90
N VAL A 55 -4.23 -4.02 -6.04
CA VAL A 55 -2.83 -3.59 -6.19
C VAL A 55 -1.90 -4.80 -6.15
N SER A 56 -2.07 -5.71 -5.19
CA SER A 56 -1.25 -6.92 -5.09
C SER A 56 -1.33 -7.77 -6.37
N ILE A 57 -2.54 -8.04 -6.86
CA ILE A 57 -2.77 -8.77 -8.11
C ILE A 57 -2.14 -8.04 -9.30
N SER A 58 -2.31 -6.72 -9.38
CA SER A 58 -1.72 -5.88 -10.43
C SER A 58 -0.19 -5.96 -10.45
N ILE A 59 0.46 -5.91 -9.28
CA ILE A 59 1.91 -6.00 -9.16
C ILE A 59 2.44 -7.39 -9.54
N ILE A 60 1.73 -8.45 -9.13
CA ILE A 60 2.10 -9.83 -9.47
C ILE A 60 1.97 -10.08 -10.97
N THR A 61 0.82 -9.70 -11.55
CA THR A 61 0.49 -9.94 -12.98
C THR A 61 1.17 -8.99 -13.95
N LYS A 62 1.88 -7.98 -13.45
CA LYS A 62 2.47 -6.88 -14.22
C LYS A 62 1.47 -6.03 -15.02
N LYS A 63 0.20 -5.98 -14.61
CA LYS A 63 -0.83 -5.19 -15.30
C LYS A 63 -1.09 -3.89 -14.54
N TYR A 64 -0.91 -2.74 -15.19
CA TYR A 64 -1.08 -1.42 -14.55
C TYR A 64 -0.18 -1.15 -13.32
N ILE A 65 1.02 -1.75 -13.27
CA ILE A 65 1.93 -1.65 -12.10
C ILE A 65 2.15 -0.20 -11.66
N THR A 66 2.52 0.67 -12.60
CA THR A 66 2.89 2.06 -12.30
C THR A 66 1.75 2.78 -11.56
N LEU A 67 0.54 2.69 -12.10
CA LEU A 67 -0.64 3.29 -11.46
C LEU A 67 -0.92 2.65 -10.10
N SER A 68 -0.93 1.32 -10.00
CA SER A 68 -1.23 0.61 -8.76
C SER A 68 -0.25 0.92 -7.64
N THR A 69 1.04 1.03 -7.96
CA THR A 69 2.09 1.38 -6.98
C THR A 69 2.01 2.86 -6.55
N GLN A 70 1.62 3.77 -7.43
CA GLN A 70 1.33 5.16 -7.06
C GLN A 70 0.10 5.26 -6.14
N VAL A 71 -0.99 4.57 -6.48
CA VAL A 71 -2.20 4.50 -5.63
C VAL A 71 -1.86 3.96 -4.25
N LEU A 72 -1.08 2.88 -4.18
CA LEU A 72 -0.62 2.30 -2.92
C LEU A 72 0.21 3.29 -2.09
N ALA A 73 1.15 4.00 -2.72
CA ALA A 73 1.97 4.99 -2.04
C ALA A 73 1.13 6.14 -1.45
N VAL A 74 0.15 6.64 -2.22
CA VAL A 74 -0.77 7.68 -1.75
C VAL A 74 -1.64 7.18 -0.59
N MET A 75 -2.16 5.96 -0.69
CA MET A 75 -2.98 5.36 0.37
C MET A 75 -2.20 5.19 1.69
N LEU A 76 -0.96 4.68 1.63
CA LEU A 76 -0.10 4.56 2.81
C LEU A 76 0.26 5.93 3.40
N PHE A 77 0.49 6.94 2.55
CA PHE A 77 0.72 8.30 3.02
C PHE A 77 -0.50 8.86 3.78
N ILE A 78 -1.72 8.57 3.30
CA ILE A 78 -2.95 8.93 4.01
C ILE A 78 -3.01 8.23 5.38
N PHE A 79 -2.62 6.96 5.52
CA PHE A 79 -2.58 6.29 6.82
C PHE A 79 -1.60 6.94 7.78
N ILE A 80 -0.41 7.32 7.30
CA ILE A 80 0.56 8.05 8.11
C ILE A 80 -0.05 9.36 8.61
N ALA A 81 -0.60 10.18 7.71
CA ALA A 81 -1.11 11.51 8.03
C ALA A 81 -2.39 11.49 8.89
N ALA A 82 -3.32 10.58 8.61
CA ALA A 82 -4.64 10.55 9.22
C ALA A 82 -4.75 9.60 10.42
N ILE A 83 -3.84 8.64 10.57
CA ILE A 83 -3.88 7.63 11.63
C ILE A 83 -2.61 7.73 12.47
N HIS A 84 -1.44 7.38 11.94
CA HIS A 84 -0.25 7.18 12.77
C HIS A 84 0.26 8.48 13.42
N VAL A 85 0.28 9.60 12.69
CA VAL A 85 0.70 10.89 13.24
C VAL A 85 -0.24 11.36 14.37
N PRO A 86 -1.58 11.38 14.19
CA PRO A 86 -2.51 11.68 15.29
C PRO A 86 -2.33 10.78 16.52
N HIS A 87 -2.20 9.45 16.34
CA HIS A 87 -2.02 8.53 17.46
C HIS A 87 -0.73 8.83 18.25
N LEU A 88 0.35 9.18 17.55
CA LEU A 88 1.62 9.56 18.18
C LEU A 88 1.50 10.87 18.97
N ILE A 89 0.81 11.87 18.43
CA ILE A 89 0.56 13.16 19.10
C ILE A 89 -0.29 12.97 20.36
N ASN A 90 -1.27 12.07 20.32
CA ASN A 90 -2.17 11.79 21.43
C ASN A 90 -1.56 10.86 22.51
N GLY A 91 -0.33 10.37 22.31
CA GLY A 91 0.38 9.53 23.28
C GLY A 91 -0.10 8.08 23.34
N GLU A 92 -0.80 7.60 22.31
CA GLU A 92 -1.26 6.21 22.23
C GLU A 92 -0.11 5.27 21.87
N ASP A 93 0.01 4.14 22.58
CA ASP A 93 0.99 3.05 22.40
C ASP A 93 2.18 3.40 21.47
N THR A 94 3.03 4.30 21.97
CA THR A 94 4.00 5.03 21.15
C THR A 94 5.00 4.12 20.43
N THR A 95 5.28 2.94 21.00
CA THR A 95 6.18 1.96 20.38
C THR A 95 5.56 1.34 19.13
N MET A 96 4.34 0.81 19.24
CA MET A 96 3.66 0.15 18.12
C MET A 96 3.29 1.14 17.01
N VAL A 97 2.84 2.34 17.39
CA VAL A 97 2.54 3.42 16.43
C VAL A 97 3.79 3.84 15.66
N THR A 98 4.93 3.97 16.33
CA THR A 98 6.20 4.33 15.66
C THR A 98 6.66 3.23 14.70
N ILE A 99 6.58 1.96 15.11
CA ILE A 99 6.96 0.82 14.24
C ILE A 99 6.07 0.77 12.99
N THR A 100 4.76 0.91 13.15
CA THR A 100 3.81 0.87 12.03
C THR A 100 3.99 2.05 11.08
N LEU A 101 4.21 3.26 11.61
CA LEU A 101 4.54 4.45 10.83
C LEU A 101 5.81 4.25 9.98
N LEU A 102 6.91 3.79 10.61
CA LEU A 102 8.19 3.59 9.90
C LEU A 102 8.09 2.48 8.85
N LYS A 103 7.32 1.43 9.15
CA LYS A 103 6.99 0.37 8.18
C LYS A 103 6.26 0.94 6.97
N ASP A 104 5.25 1.79 7.17
CA ASP A 104 4.51 2.38 6.05
C ASP A 104 5.37 3.36 5.21
N ILE A 105 6.28 4.13 5.83
CA ILE A 105 7.28 4.94 5.11
C ILE A 105 8.15 4.06 4.20
N SER A 106 8.67 2.95 4.75
CA SER A 106 9.48 2.00 3.98
C SER A 106 8.71 1.41 2.80
N LEU A 107 7.43 1.06 3.02
CA LEU A 107 6.56 0.52 1.97
C LEU A 107 6.23 1.55 0.87
N ILE A 108 6.04 2.82 1.21
CA ILE A 108 5.91 3.91 0.24
C ILE A 108 7.16 3.96 -0.65
N GLY A 109 8.35 3.94 -0.03
CA GLY A 109 9.63 3.93 -0.75
C GLY A 109 9.72 2.76 -1.74
N GLY A 110 9.43 1.54 -1.28
CA GLY A 110 9.39 0.34 -2.14
C GLY A 110 8.38 0.46 -3.29
N SER A 111 7.19 0.99 -3.02
CA SER A 111 6.15 1.21 -4.02
C SER A 111 6.61 2.17 -5.12
N LEU A 112 7.18 3.33 -4.73
CA LEU A 112 7.67 4.34 -5.67
C LEU A 112 8.89 3.86 -6.47
N MET A 113 9.77 3.07 -5.86
CA MET A 113 10.88 2.42 -6.58
C MET A 113 10.35 1.48 -7.68
N ILE A 114 9.35 0.64 -7.38
CA ILE A 114 8.73 -0.24 -8.36
C ILE A 114 8.05 0.57 -9.47
N SER A 115 7.31 1.63 -9.12
CA SER A 115 6.69 2.55 -10.08
C SER A 115 7.72 3.13 -11.06
N GLY A 116 8.85 3.62 -10.55
CA GLY A 116 9.91 4.21 -11.37
C GLY A 116 10.61 3.20 -12.27
N MET A 117 10.86 1.98 -11.78
CA MET A 117 11.45 0.91 -12.58
C MET A 117 10.53 0.46 -13.72
N CYS A 118 9.23 0.26 -13.45
CA CYS A 118 8.28 -0.20 -14.46
C CYS A 118 7.89 0.89 -15.47
N SER A 119 7.78 2.16 -15.06
CA SER A 119 7.54 3.27 -15.99
C SER A 119 8.63 3.36 -17.06
N ARG A 120 9.89 3.09 -16.68
CA ARG A 120 11.01 3.08 -17.64
C ARG A 120 10.90 1.92 -18.63
N GLU A 121 10.49 0.73 -18.18
CA GLU A 121 10.27 -0.44 -19.06
C GLU A 121 9.13 -0.16 -20.07
N ASP A 122 8.01 0.41 -19.62
CA ASP A 122 6.87 0.70 -20.49
C ASP A 122 7.25 1.70 -21.60
N ASN A 123 7.96 2.78 -21.24
CA ASN A 123 8.42 3.80 -22.19
C ASN A 123 9.38 3.23 -23.25
N GLN A 124 10.32 2.36 -22.86
CA GLN A 124 11.24 1.72 -23.81
C GLN A 124 10.52 0.77 -24.78
N ASN A 125 9.50 0.05 -24.32
CA ASN A 125 8.72 -0.84 -25.16
C ASN A 125 7.84 -0.10 -26.17
N THR A 126 7.39 1.12 -25.85
CA THR A 126 6.69 1.98 -26.83
C THR A 126 7.64 2.56 -27.88
N THR A 127 8.83 3.03 -27.49
CA THR A 127 9.78 3.62 -28.45
C THR A 127 10.35 2.59 -29.42
N THR A 128 10.50 1.33 -29.02
CA THR A 128 11.00 0.25 -29.89
C THR A 128 9.97 -0.31 -30.88
N LYS A 129 8.68 0.03 -30.70
CA LYS A 129 7.59 -0.45 -31.56
C LYS A 129 7.13 0.59 -32.61
N ASN A 130 7.65 1.81 -32.55
CA ASN A 130 7.39 2.90 -33.49
C ASN A 130 8.59 3.12 -34.42
#